data_AF-A0A1V5NGV0-F1
#
_entry.id   AF-A0A1V5NGV0-F1
#
_cell.length_a   1.000
_cell.length_b   1.000
_cell.length_c   1.000
_cell.angle_alpha   90.00
_cell.angle_beta   90.00
_cell.angle_gamma   90.00
#
_symmetry.space_group_name_H-M   'P 1'
#
loop_
_entity.id
_entity.type
_entity.pdbx_description
1 polymer ?
#
loop_
_entity_poly.entity_id
_entity_poly.type
_entity_poly.pdbx_seq_one_letter_code
_entity_poly.pdbx_strand_id
1 'polypeptide(L)'
;MGRSTSHRAANLITLVFKGSTGTPSLDMKLNFLEWKVFHETRGGKLAERIAALDTSIAGQTSSEPLAFRVEQLMQMTLDSGIISLHPVKIPAGTMFRVKLTAPISSSAVKEGDPVSLALAGDLLIDRSILVVSRGAPVVGEVEKVRRGGRFGRSGFIKLLVNDIPGIDSTGIPVKITGFAGSELDRKKLGMAAGASVLGYLAMGPVGLVGGAFVKGQDAVLPAGTELEIETVSTTQVTGIVVTNSN
;
A
#
# COMPACT_ATOMS: atom_id res chain seq x y z
N MET A 1 33.17 11.74 -25.85
CA MET A 1 31.72 11.85 -26.14
C MET A 1 30.95 11.72 -24.82
N GLY A 2 30.55 12.84 -24.21
CA GLY A 2 29.77 12.83 -22.97
C GLY A 2 28.32 12.48 -23.25
N ARG A 3 27.83 11.37 -22.71
CA ARG A 3 26.39 11.02 -22.80
C ARG A 3 25.55 12.15 -22.19
N SER A 4 24.52 12.59 -22.92
CA SER A 4 23.55 13.61 -22.50
C SER A 4 22.97 13.31 -21.11
N THR A 5 22.63 14.35 -20.35
CA THR A 5 21.99 14.25 -19.02
C THR A 5 20.69 13.46 -19.06
N SER A 6 19.92 13.57 -20.14
CA SER A 6 18.69 12.80 -20.37
C SER A 6 18.95 11.29 -20.44
N HIS A 7 20.05 10.88 -21.07
CA HIS A 7 20.46 9.48 -21.14
C HIS A 7 20.86 8.90 -19.77
N ARG A 8 21.52 9.71 -18.94
CA ARG A 8 21.88 9.30 -17.57
C ARG A 8 20.64 9.14 -16.70
N ALA A 9 19.69 10.07 -16.81
CA ALA A 9 18.42 10.00 -16.09
C ALA A 9 17.60 8.75 -16.47
N ALA A 10 17.49 8.44 -17.77
CA ALA A 10 16.79 7.25 -18.25
C ALA A 10 17.43 5.94 -17.74
N ASN A 11 18.75 5.86 -17.73
CA ASN A 11 19.48 4.70 -17.20
C ASN A 11 19.27 4.53 -15.69
N LEU A 12 19.26 5.62 -14.94
CA LEU A 12 18.97 5.59 -13.50
C LEU A 12 17.55 5.10 -13.22
N ILE A 13 16.54 5.62 -13.94
CA ILE A 13 15.16 5.16 -13.80
C ILE A 13 15.06 3.65 -14.08
N THR A 14 15.74 3.20 -15.13
CA THR A 14 15.73 1.78 -15.50
C THR A 14 16.37 0.93 -14.41
N LEU A 15 17.55 1.30 -13.92
CA LEU A 15 18.25 0.57 -12.86
C LEU A 15 17.47 0.55 -11.54
N VAL A 16 16.86 1.67 -11.18
CA VAL A 16 16.17 1.81 -9.89
C VAL A 16 14.80 1.14 -9.90
N PHE A 17 14.02 1.26 -10.98
CA PHE A 17 12.58 0.90 -10.98
C PHE A 17 12.15 -0.13 -12.02
N LYS A 18 12.96 -0.43 -13.04
CA LYS A 18 12.54 -1.36 -14.12
C LYS A 18 13.36 -2.64 -14.18
N GLY A 19 14.65 -2.56 -13.88
CA GLY A 19 15.59 -3.65 -14.04
C GLY A 19 15.84 -3.97 -15.52
N SER A 20 16.30 -5.18 -15.78
CA SER A 20 16.43 -5.76 -17.12
C SER A 20 15.92 -7.19 -17.12
N THR A 21 15.79 -7.82 -18.29
CA THR A 21 15.42 -9.23 -18.38
C THR A 21 16.37 -10.07 -17.52
N GLY A 22 15.84 -10.74 -16.49
CA GLY A 22 16.60 -11.57 -15.55
C GLY A 22 17.35 -10.81 -14.44
N THR A 23 17.34 -9.48 -14.43
CA THR A 23 17.97 -8.67 -13.36
C THR A 23 16.91 -7.81 -12.70
N PRO A 24 16.54 -8.10 -11.43
CA PRO A 24 15.57 -7.27 -10.73
C PRO A 24 16.10 -5.86 -10.53
N SER A 25 15.20 -4.88 -10.55
CA SER A 25 15.49 -3.49 -10.22
C SER A 25 15.93 -3.34 -8.76
N LEU A 26 16.60 -2.23 -8.47
CA LEU A 26 17.07 -1.93 -7.12
C LEU A 26 15.91 -1.87 -6.11
N ASP A 27 14.79 -1.28 -6.49
CA ASP A 27 13.59 -1.21 -5.66
C ASP A 27 12.98 -2.59 -5.39
N MET A 28 12.92 -3.47 -6.40
CA MET A 28 12.42 -4.84 -6.25
C MET A 28 13.33 -5.65 -5.31
N LYS A 29 14.66 -5.52 -5.45
CA LYS A 29 15.62 -6.13 -4.52
C LYS A 29 15.41 -5.63 -3.10
N LEU A 30 15.25 -4.32 -2.93
CA LEU A 30 15.00 -3.72 -1.62
C LEU A 30 13.68 -4.19 -1.01
N ASN A 31 12.59 -4.16 -1.78
CA ASN A 31 11.27 -4.60 -1.33
C ASN A 31 11.33 -6.07 -0.86
N PHE A 32 12.06 -6.91 -1.58
CA PHE A 32 12.26 -8.32 -1.24
C PHE A 32 13.11 -8.50 0.03
N LEU A 33 14.23 -7.78 0.16
CA LEU A 33 15.05 -7.83 1.38
C LEU A 33 14.25 -7.42 2.61
N GLU A 34 13.50 -6.31 2.53
CA GLU A 34 12.65 -5.88 3.63
C GLU A 34 11.61 -6.94 3.98
N TRP A 35 10.95 -7.52 2.99
CA TRP A 35 10.00 -8.60 3.24
C TRP A 35 10.67 -9.83 3.87
N LYS A 36 11.87 -10.21 3.41
CA LYS A 36 12.60 -11.38 3.93
C LYS A 36 13.09 -11.18 5.36
N VAL A 37 13.50 -9.96 5.73
CA VAL A 37 14.09 -9.62 7.03
C VAL A 37 13.05 -9.15 8.06
N PHE A 38 12.10 -8.32 7.63
CA PHE A 38 11.11 -7.67 8.51
C PHE A 38 9.70 -8.24 8.38
N HIS A 39 9.46 -9.18 7.45
CA HIS A 39 8.12 -9.71 7.13
C HIS A 39 7.13 -8.64 6.64
N GLU A 40 7.65 -7.55 6.09
CA GLU A 40 6.89 -6.48 5.43
C GLU A 40 7.79 -5.68 4.48
N THR A 41 7.24 -5.17 3.38
CA THR A 41 7.88 -4.12 2.60
C THR A 41 7.53 -2.77 3.20
N ARG A 42 8.53 -1.89 3.37
CA ARG A 42 8.38 -0.63 4.07
C ARG A 42 8.36 0.54 3.08
N GLY A 43 7.61 1.58 3.41
CA GLY A 43 7.66 2.86 2.70
C GLY A 43 8.73 3.78 3.27
N GLY A 44 8.94 4.94 2.62
CA GLY A 44 9.83 5.99 3.10
C GLY A 44 11.05 6.23 2.22
N LYS A 45 12.02 6.99 2.73
CA LYS A 45 13.21 7.37 1.95
C LYS A 45 14.11 6.16 1.73
N LEU A 46 14.62 6.01 0.51
CA LEU A 46 15.47 4.89 0.11
C LEU A 46 16.67 4.68 1.07
N ALA A 47 17.35 5.75 1.44
CA ALA A 47 18.52 5.68 2.32
C ALA A 47 18.17 5.18 3.74
N GLU A 48 17.01 5.57 4.28
CA GLU A 48 16.54 5.15 5.61
C GLU A 48 16.16 3.67 5.60
N ARG A 49 15.48 3.22 4.53
CA ARG A 49 15.13 1.82 4.30
C ARG A 49 16.37 0.91 4.23
N ILE A 50 17.37 1.30 3.44
CA ILE A 50 18.62 0.54 3.32
C ILE A 50 19.41 0.57 4.64
N ALA A 51 19.44 1.69 5.36
CA ALA A 51 20.10 1.77 6.67
C ALA A 51 19.46 0.85 7.72
N ALA A 52 18.13 0.69 7.70
CA ALA A 52 17.45 -0.26 8.56
C ALA A 52 17.88 -1.70 8.25
N LEU A 53 17.97 -2.07 6.96
CA LEU A 53 18.46 -3.39 6.55
C LEU A 53 19.92 -3.63 6.91
N ASP A 54 20.80 -2.66 6.68
CA ASP A 54 22.21 -2.72 7.09
C ASP A 54 22.33 -3.01 8.59
N THR A 55 21.56 -2.30 9.40
CA THR A 55 21.58 -2.49 10.86
C THR A 55 21.04 -3.88 11.24
N SER A 56 20.01 -4.37 10.54
CA SER A 56 19.39 -5.66 10.82
C SER A 56 20.21 -6.87 10.35
N ILE A 57 20.95 -6.74 9.24
CA ILE A 57 21.72 -7.84 8.63
C ILE A 57 23.20 -7.77 9.04
N ALA A 58 23.82 -6.59 8.96
CA ALA A 58 25.24 -6.38 9.17
C ALA A 58 25.58 -5.72 10.53
N GLY A 59 24.58 -5.32 11.32
CA GLY A 59 24.75 -4.75 12.66
C GLY A 59 25.11 -3.26 12.70
N GLN A 60 25.44 -2.64 11.57
CA GLN A 60 25.78 -1.22 11.47
C GLN A 60 25.43 -0.66 10.10
N THR A 61 25.16 0.65 10.02
CA THR A 61 24.91 1.33 8.74
C THR A 61 26.21 1.53 7.96
N SER A 62 26.21 1.13 6.69
CA SER A 62 27.35 1.29 5.78
C SER A 62 27.41 2.70 5.17
N SER A 63 28.64 3.21 4.96
CA SER A 63 28.92 4.45 4.24
C SER A 63 29.05 4.26 2.72
N GLU A 64 28.96 3.03 2.23
CA GLU A 64 29.05 2.71 0.81
C GLU A 64 27.87 3.31 0.01
N PRO A 65 28.00 3.42 -1.33
CA PRO A 65 26.89 3.82 -2.18
C PRO A 65 25.67 2.90 -2.03
N LEU A 66 24.46 3.48 -2.05
CA LEU A 66 23.20 2.76 -1.79
C LEU A 66 23.01 1.50 -2.65
N ALA A 67 23.35 1.57 -3.94
CA ALA A 67 23.22 0.42 -4.83
C ALA A 67 24.13 -0.74 -4.42
N PHE A 68 25.38 -0.42 -4.05
CA PHE A 68 26.34 -1.44 -3.60
C PHE A 68 25.90 -2.10 -2.29
N ARG A 69 25.36 -1.30 -1.35
CA ARG A 69 24.80 -1.80 -0.10
C ARG A 69 23.69 -2.82 -0.33
N VAL A 70 22.75 -2.53 -1.24
CA VAL A 70 21.69 -3.49 -1.58
C VAL A 70 22.28 -4.79 -2.14
N GLU A 71 23.24 -4.74 -3.06
CA GLU A 71 23.86 -5.97 -3.59
C GLU A 71 24.60 -6.78 -2.50
N GLN A 72 25.29 -6.12 -1.57
CA GLN A 72 25.95 -6.81 -0.45
C GLN A 72 24.93 -7.47 0.48
N LEU A 73 23.86 -6.76 0.84
CA LEU A 73 22.78 -7.31 1.66
C LEU A 73 22.09 -8.50 1.00
N MET A 74 21.91 -8.46 -0.33
CA MET A 74 21.41 -9.59 -1.12
C MET A 74 22.31 -10.83 -0.98
N GLN A 75 23.62 -10.67 -1.09
CA GLN A 75 24.60 -11.76 -0.95
C GLN A 75 24.66 -12.32 0.48
N MET A 76 24.45 -11.48 1.49
CA MET A 76 24.44 -11.90 2.90
C MET A 76 23.14 -12.61 3.29
N THR A 77 22.02 -12.26 2.65
CA THR A 77 20.68 -12.75 3.03
C THR A 77 20.27 -14.01 2.26
N LEU A 78 20.77 -14.20 1.05
CA LEU A 78 20.39 -15.32 0.18
C LEU A 78 21.56 -16.29 -0.01
N ASP A 79 21.31 -17.58 0.19
CA ASP A 79 22.32 -18.64 0.00
C ASP A 79 22.94 -18.63 -1.40
N SER A 80 22.14 -18.32 -2.42
CA SER A 80 22.59 -18.21 -3.81
C SER A 80 23.01 -16.79 -4.22
N GLY A 81 22.71 -15.78 -3.41
CA GLY A 81 22.83 -14.36 -3.75
C GLY A 81 21.88 -13.88 -4.86
N ILE A 82 20.98 -14.73 -5.39
CA ILE A 82 20.16 -14.43 -6.59
C ILE A 82 18.67 -14.62 -6.29
N ILE A 83 17.86 -13.66 -6.73
CA ILE A 83 16.38 -13.75 -6.72
C ILE A 83 15.92 -14.52 -7.96
N SER A 84 15.06 -15.51 -7.76
CA SER A 84 14.39 -16.20 -8.87
C SER A 84 13.10 -15.46 -9.25
N LEU A 85 13.06 -14.89 -10.45
CA LEU A 85 11.92 -14.13 -10.96
C LEU A 85 10.94 -15.03 -11.72
N HIS A 86 9.64 -14.83 -11.51
CA HIS A 86 8.60 -15.57 -12.21
C HIS A 86 7.45 -14.65 -12.67
N PRO A 87 7.23 -14.49 -13.99
CA PRO A 87 6.07 -13.77 -14.49
C PRO A 87 4.78 -14.51 -14.13
N VAL A 88 3.84 -13.81 -13.52
CA VAL A 88 2.54 -14.34 -13.11
C VAL A 88 1.42 -13.38 -13.49
N LYS A 89 0.20 -13.90 -13.56
CA LYS A 89 -1.01 -13.09 -13.77
C LYS A 89 -1.83 -13.10 -12.49
N ILE A 90 -2.16 -11.91 -12.00
CA ILE A 90 -3.17 -11.73 -10.96
C ILE A 90 -4.52 -11.60 -11.67
N PRO A 91 -5.46 -12.53 -11.49
CA PRO A 91 -6.79 -12.43 -12.12
C PRO A 91 -7.56 -11.22 -11.60
N ALA A 92 -8.48 -10.70 -12.44
CA ALA A 92 -9.53 -9.80 -11.97
C ALA A 92 -10.37 -10.48 -10.86
N GLY A 93 -10.83 -9.71 -9.88
CA GLY A 93 -11.58 -10.24 -8.75
C GLY A 93 -10.75 -10.76 -7.57
N THR A 94 -9.43 -10.62 -7.64
CA THR A 94 -8.54 -11.00 -6.53
C THR A 94 -8.71 -10.00 -5.39
N MET A 95 -9.07 -10.50 -4.21
CA MET A 95 -9.35 -9.69 -3.02
C MET A 95 -8.08 -9.46 -2.19
N PHE A 96 -7.90 -8.23 -1.72
CA PHE A 96 -6.85 -7.83 -0.79
C PHE A 96 -7.43 -7.00 0.34
N ARG A 97 -6.62 -6.77 1.37
CA ARG A 97 -6.90 -5.81 2.43
C ARG A 97 -5.81 -4.76 2.50
N VAL A 98 -6.21 -3.51 2.68
CA VAL A 98 -5.32 -2.38 2.97
C VAL A 98 -5.73 -1.74 4.28
N LYS A 99 -4.78 -1.17 5.01
CA LYS A 99 -5.02 -0.49 6.28
C LYS A 99 -4.62 0.98 6.20
N LEU A 100 -5.40 1.86 6.81
CA LEU A 100 -5.01 3.26 7.00
C LEU A 100 -3.76 3.34 7.89
N THR A 101 -2.74 4.09 7.48
CA THR A 101 -1.54 4.30 8.30
C THR A 101 -1.67 5.53 9.21
N ALA A 102 -2.59 6.43 8.89
CA ALA A 102 -2.90 7.63 9.66
C ALA A 102 -4.42 7.81 9.79
N PRO A 103 -4.91 8.45 10.87
CA PRO A 103 -6.32 8.74 11.03
C PRO A 103 -6.79 9.83 10.06
N ILE A 104 -8.04 9.74 9.62
CA ILE A 104 -8.68 10.69 8.70
C ILE A 104 -10.00 11.16 9.31
N SER A 105 -10.28 12.46 9.22
CA SER A 105 -11.52 13.07 9.69
C SER A 105 -12.15 13.95 8.62
N SER A 106 -13.47 13.89 8.46
CA SER A 106 -14.21 14.71 7.50
C SER A 106 -14.11 16.21 7.79
N SER A 107 -13.76 16.59 9.02
CA SER A 107 -13.48 17.99 9.37
C SER A 107 -12.12 18.49 8.92
N ALA A 108 -11.13 17.60 8.78
CA ALA A 108 -9.76 17.96 8.45
C ALA A 108 -9.48 17.88 6.95
N VAL A 109 -9.99 16.84 6.28
CA VAL A 109 -9.66 16.57 4.87
C VAL A 109 -10.61 17.24 3.87
N LYS A 110 -10.16 17.34 2.64
CA LYS A 110 -10.85 17.85 1.45
C LYS A 110 -10.80 16.82 0.33
N GLU A 111 -11.66 16.99 -0.66
CA GLU A 111 -11.62 16.18 -1.89
C GLU A 111 -10.26 16.36 -2.59
N GLY A 112 -9.66 15.26 -3.04
CA GLY A 112 -8.32 15.21 -3.63
C GLY A 112 -7.17 15.10 -2.63
N ASP A 113 -7.42 15.15 -1.31
CA ASP A 113 -6.34 14.96 -0.33
C ASP A 113 -5.80 13.52 -0.40
N PRO A 114 -4.46 13.33 -0.37
CA PRO A 114 -3.87 12.00 -0.41
C PRO A 114 -4.10 11.24 0.90
N VAL A 115 -4.27 9.93 0.78
CA VAL A 115 -4.54 9.03 1.89
C VAL A 115 -3.47 7.94 1.92
N SER A 116 -2.69 7.92 2.99
CA SER A 116 -1.65 6.90 3.19
C SER A 116 -2.24 5.60 3.73
N LEU A 117 -2.01 4.54 2.97
CA LEU A 117 -2.45 3.18 3.25
C LEU A 117 -1.24 2.23 3.19
N ALA A 118 -1.41 1.03 3.72
CA ALA A 118 -0.44 -0.05 3.57
C ALA A 118 -1.18 -1.37 3.32
N LEU A 119 -0.60 -2.26 2.54
CA LEU A 119 -1.14 -3.61 2.36
C LEU A 119 -1.15 -4.37 3.69
N ALA A 120 -2.25 -5.06 3.99
CA ALA A 120 -2.43 -5.75 5.28
C ALA A 120 -1.86 -7.18 5.28
N GLY A 121 -1.59 -7.75 4.10
CA GLY A 121 -1.08 -9.11 3.96
C GLY A 121 -0.34 -9.35 2.65
N ASP A 122 0.31 -10.51 2.58
CA ASP A 122 1.03 -10.98 1.40
C ASP A 122 0.06 -11.65 0.41
N LEU A 123 0.39 -11.61 -0.88
CA LEU A 123 -0.18 -12.50 -1.90
C LEU A 123 0.91 -13.41 -2.45
N LEU A 124 0.69 -14.71 -2.27
CA LEU A 124 1.50 -15.78 -2.85
C LEU A 124 0.71 -16.51 -3.93
N ILE A 125 1.23 -16.55 -5.14
CA ILE A 125 0.72 -17.43 -6.22
C ILE A 125 1.44 -18.78 -6.14
N ASP A 126 0.70 -19.86 -6.37
CA ASP A 126 1.22 -21.24 -6.32
C ASP A 126 1.94 -21.63 -5.02
N ARG A 127 1.65 -20.93 -3.92
CA ARG A 127 2.25 -21.06 -2.57
C ARG A 127 3.71 -20.65 -2.44
N SER A 128 4.40 -20.36 -3.52
CA SER A 128 5.85 -20.07 -3.51
C SER A 128 6.24 -18.82 -4.28
N ILE A 129 5.31 -18.11 -4.92
CA ILE A 129 5.64 -16.91 -5.70
C ILE A 129 5.07 -15.70 -4.97
N LEU A 130 5.91 -14.94 -4.28
CA LEU A 130 5.52 -13.67 -3.66
C LEU A 130 5.27 -12.64 -4.74
N VAL A 131 4.07 -12.05 -4.73
CA VAL A 131 3.63 -11.08 -5.75
C VAL A 131 3.33 -9.72 -5.17
N VAL A 132 2.72 -9.70 -3.99
CA VAL A 132 2.41 -8.49 -3.23
C VAL A 132 2.85 -8.76 -1.79
N SER A 133 3.50 -7.79 -1.17
CA SER A 133 3.97 -7.90 0.21
C SER A 133 3.15 -7.03 1.15
N ARG A 134 2.92 -7.56 2.35
CA ARG A 134 2.41 -6.84 3.50
C ARG A 134 3.25 -5.60 3.76
N GLY A 135 2.60 -4.55 4.23
CA GLY A 135 3.23 -3.27 4.58
C GLY A 135 3.52 -2.37 3.40
N ALA A 136 3.54 -2.91 2.16
CA ALA A 136 3.85 -2.13 0.97
C ALA A 136 2.94 -0.88 0.90
N PRO A 137 3.53 0.32 0.71
CA PRO A 137 2.81 1.57 0.79
C PRO A 137 1.83 1.70 -0.37
N VAL A 138 0.59 2.07 -0.05
CA VAL A 138 -0.47 2.35 -1.01
C VAL A 138 -0.89 3.79 -0.84
N VAL A 139 -1.09 4.50 -1.95
CA VAL A 139 -1.59 5.87 -1.95
C VAL A 139 -3.01 5.85 -2.51
N GLY A 140 -3.97 6.23 -1.66
CA GLY A 140 -5.33 6.53 -2.07
C GLY A 140 -5.56 8.04 -2.06
N GLU A 141 -6.81 8.43 -2.29
CA GLU A 141 -7.26 9.81 -2.22
C GLU A 141 -8.68 9.93 -1.65
N VAL A 142 -9.01 11.10 -1.15
CA VAL A 142 -10.38 11.45 -0.77
C VAL A 142 -11.16 11.79 -2.03
N GLU A 143 -12.03 10.87 -2.48
CA GLU A 143 -12.89 11.11 -3.65
C GLU A 143 -13.97 12.15 -3.36
N LYS A 144 -14.63 12.02 -2.20
CA LYS A 144 -15.68 12.95 -1.74
C LYS A 144 -15.65 13.09 -0.24
N VAL A 145 -15.95 14.27 0.29
CA VAL A 145 -16.04 14.47 1.74
C VAL A 145 -17.13 15.47 2.10
N ARG A 146 -17.81 15.20 3.21
CA ARG A 146 -18.74 16.16 3.81
C ARG A 146 -18.60 16.15 5.31
N ARG A 147 -18.49 17.34 5.87
CA ARG A 147 -18.47 17.58 7.32
C ARG A 147 -19.81 17.28 7.98
N GLY A 148 -19.76 17.04 9.29
CA GLY A 148 -20.92 17.07 10.17
C GLY A 148 -21.59 18.45 10.13
N GLY A 149 -22.90 18.47 9.91
CA GLY A 149 -23.70 19.68 9.71
C GLY A 149 -24.78 19.87 10.76
N ARG A 150 -25.60 20.92 10.59
CA ARG A 150 -26.78 21.17 11.45
C ARG A 150 -27.85 20.09 11.24
N PHE A 151 -28.81 20.02 12.17
CA PHE A 151 -29.93 19.07 12.14
C PHE A 151 -29.49 17.59 12.13
N GLY A 152 -28.43 17.26 12.88
CA GLY A 152 -27.94 15.89 13.01
C GLY A 152 -27.33 15.30 11.74
N ARG A 153 -27.08 16.12 10.71
CA ARG A 153 -26.51 15.66 9.44
C ARG A 153 -25.09 15.15 9.65
N SER A 154 -24.90 13.84 9.70
CA SER A 154 -23.60 13.20 9.94
C SER A 154 -22.64 13.41 8.77
N GLY A 155 -21.34 13.56 9.04
CA GLY A 155 -20.30 13.63 8.03
C GLY A 155 -20.11 12.30 7.30
N PHE A 156 -19.39 12.33 6.17
CA PHE A 156 -18.97 11.12 5.45
C PHE A 156 -17.66 11.38 4.69
N ILE A 157 -16.92 10.31 4.36
CA ILE A 157 -15.68 10.35 3.60
C ILE A 157 -15.70 9.21 2.58
N LYS A 158 -15.72 9.54 1.30
CA LYS A 158 -15.52 8.57 0.23
C LYS A 158 -14.03 8.52 -0.12
N LEU A 159 -13.47 7.32 -0.11
CA LEU A 159 -12.08 7.07 -0.47
C LEU A 159 -12.00 6.41 -1.84
N LEU A 160 -10.92 6.67 -2.55
CA LEU A 160 -10.55 5.99 -3.78
C LEU A 160 -9.14 5.43 -3.64
N VAL A 161 -8.96 4.20 -4.12
CA VAL A 161 -7.65 3.57 -4.31
C VAL A 161 -7.67 3.05 -5.73
N ASN A 162 -6.76 3.56 -6.56
CA ASN A 162 -6.69 3.21 -7.98
C ASN A 162 -5.82 1.97 -8.21
N ASP A 163 -4.67 1.90 -7.55
CA ASP A 163 -3.68 0.86 -7.76
C ASP A 163 -3.02 0.45 -6.44
N ILE A 164 -2.58 -0.81 -6.36
CA ILE A 164 -1.64 -1.29 -5.34
C ILE A 164 -0.33 -1.73 -6.01
N PRO A 165 0.82 -1.62 -5.34
CA PRO A 165 2.09 -2.05 -5.92
C PRO A 165 2.27 -3.57 -5.82
N GLY A 166 2.71 -4.19 -6.92
CA GLY A 166 3.37 -5.49 -6.89
C GLY A 166 4.77 -5.39 -6.27
N ILE A 167 5.38 -6.53 -5.98
CA ILE A 167 6.76 -6.61 -5.45
C ILE A 167 7.79 -6.06 -6.45
N ASP A 168 7.48 -6.13 -7.74
CA ASP A 168 8.19 -5.54 -8.89
C ASP A 168 7.81 -4.07 -9.17
N SER A 169 7.05 -3.44 -8.27
CA SER A 169 6.52 -2.08 -8.41
C SER A 169 5.52 -1.89 -9.56
N THR A 170 5.02 -2.96 -10.18
CA THR A 170 3.93 -2.86 -11.16
C THR A 170 2.65 -2.39 -10.46
N GLY A 171 1.97 -1.38 -11.03
CA GLY A 171 0.66 -0.94 -10.55
C GLY A 171 -0.41 -1.96 -10.90
N ILE A 172 -1.08 -2.49 -9.88
CA ILE A 172 -2.18 -3.44 -10.00
C ILE A 172 -3.49 -2.67 -9.77
N PRO A 173 -4.32 -2.48 -10.81
CA PRO A 173 -5.56 -1.72 -10.70
C PRO A 173 -6.57 -2.39 -9.77
N VAL A 174 -7.12 -1.62 -8.83
CA VAL A 174 -8.06 -2.09 -7.82
C VAL A 174 -9.24 -1.13 -7.65
N LYS A 175 -10.27 -1.60 -6.95
CA LYS A 175 -11.37 -0.79 -6.43
C LYS A 175 -11.63 -1.18 -4.98
N ILE A 176 -12.11 -0.24 -4.18
CA ILE A 176 -12.58 -0.54 -2.83
C ILE A 176 -13.95 -1.23 -2.90
N THR A 177 -14.11 -2.34 -2.19
CA THR A 177 -15.35 -3.13 -2.11
C THR A 177 -16.03 -3.02 -0.75
N GLY A 178 -15.33 -2.64 0.32
CA GLY A 178 -15.93 -2.46 1.64
C GLY A 178 -14.92 -2.28 2.77
N PHE A 179 -15.38 -2.53 3.99
CA PHE A 179 -14.59 -2.56 5.21
C PHE A 179 -14.43 -3.99 5.71
N ALA A 180 -13.23 -4.34 6.16
CA ALA A 180 -13.03 -5.65 6.78
C ALA A 180 -13.71 -5.69 8.15
N GLY A 181 -14.49 -6.74 8.42
CA GLY A 181 -15.07 -7.02 9.73
C GLY A 181 -16.33 -6.21 10.10
N SER A 182 -16.87 -5.37 9.22
CA SER A 182 -18.16 -4.73 9.47
C SER A 182 -19.29 -5.51 8.79
N GLU A 183 -20.16 -6.11 9.61
CA GLU A 183 -21.49 -6.61 9.21
C GLU A 183 -22.45 -5.46 8.82
N LEU A 184 -21.94 -4.22 8.82
CA LEU A 184 -22.60 -3.01 8.35
C LEU A 184 -22.76 -3.04 6.83
N ASP A 185 -23.75 -3.83 6.42
CA ASP A 185 -24.63 -3.61 5.30
C ASP A 185 -23.96 -3.10 4.02
N ARG A 186 -23.67 -4.07 3.14
CA ARG A 186 -23.76 -3.91 1.68
C ARG A 186 -24.97 -3.05 1.24
N LYS A 187 -26.03 -2.95 2.06
CA LYS A 187 -27.22 -2.10 1.86
C LYS A 187 -27.06 -0.61 2.17
N LYS A 188 -26.11 -0.16 3.01
CA LYS A 188 -25.79 1.28 3.21
C LYS A 188 -24.66 1.76 2.29
N LEU A 189 -23.92 0.82 1.71
CA LEU A 189 -22.95 1.03 0.62
C LEU A 189 -23.60 1.18 -0.77
N GLY A 190 -24.92 0.97 -0.87
CA GLY A 190 -25.66 1.04 -2.12
C GLY A 190 -26.04 2.47 -2.51
N MET A 191 -25.15 3.17 -3.22
CA MET A 191 -25.44 4.03 -4.39
C MET A 191 -24.19 4.82 -4.79
N ALA A 192 -23.25 4.14 -5.43
CA ALA A 192 -22.38 4.61 -6.51
C ALA A 192 -21.32 3.54 -6.71
N ALA A 193 -21.02 3.18 -7.96
CA ALA A 193 -19.81 2.42 -8.24
C ALA A 193 -18.60 3.12 -7.59
N GLY A 194 -17.81 2.38 -6.80
CA GLY A 194 -16.72 2.91 -5.97
C GLY A 194 -17.20 3.20 -4.53
N ALA A 195 -16.67 2.45 -3.56
CA ALA A 195 -17.15 2.40 -2.19
C ALA A 195 -17.27 3.77 -1.51
N SER A 196 -18.49 4.14 -1.10
CA SER A 196 -18.71 5.22 -0.13
C SER A 196 -18.44 4.68 1.27
N VAL A 197 -17.34 5.14 1.86
CA VAL A 197 -16.95 4.76 3.22
C VAL A 197 -17.73 5.63 4.23
N LEU A 198 -18.55 5.00 5.07
CA LEU A 198 -19.11 5.64 6.26
C LEU A 198 -18.22 5.29 7.46
N GLY A 199 -17.33 6.20 7.85
CA GLY A 199 -16.56 6.08 9.09
C GLY A 199 -17.47 6.23 10.30
N TYR A 200 -17.84 5.11 10.94
CA TYR A 200 -18.60 5.07 12.17
C TYR A 200 -17.67 4.82 13.35
N LEU A 201 -17.41 5.84 14.18
CA LEU A 201 -16.95 5.63 15.55
C LEU A 201 -17.64 6.60 16.51
N ALA A 202 -18.08 6.01 17.62
CA ALA A 202 -18.70 6.59 18.83
C ALA A 202 -20.19 6.97 18.75
N MET A 203 -21.01 5.93 18.96
CA MET A 203 -22.38 6.03 19.48
C MET A 203 -22.35 6.65 20.89
N GLY A 204 -22.92 7.83 21.03
CA GLY A 204 -23.37 8.40 22.30
C GLY A 204 -24.70 9.12 22.04
N PRO A 205 -25.68 9.08 22.96
CA PRO A 205 -26.98 9.69 22.74
C PRO A 205 -26.83 11.21 22.80
N VAL A 206 -26.58 11.86 21.67
CA VAL A 206 -26.51 13.32 21.61
C VAL A 206 -27.94 13.89 21.49
N GLY A 207 -28.55 14.11 22.65
CA GLY A 207 -29.40 15.28 22.91
C GLY A 207 -30.81 15.29 22.31
N LEU A 208 -31.73 14.51 22.90
CA LEU A 208 -33.19 14.71 22.80
C LEU A 208 -33.70 15.85 23.72
N VAL A 209 -32.87 16.84 24.04
CA VAL A 209 -33.25 17.94 24.94
C VAL A 209 -33.16 19.26 24.20
N GLY A 210 -34.29 19.68 23.62
CA GLY A 210 -34.57 21.06 23.22
C GLY A 210 -34.17 21.47 21.79
N GLY A 211 -35.14 21.48 20.87
CA GLY A 211 -35.23 22.40 19.73
C GLY A 211 -34.05 22.51 18.74
N ALA A 212 -34.23 21.97 17.53
CA ALA A 212 -33.67 22.46 16.25
C ALA A 212 -32.15 22.70 16.05
N PHE A 213 -31.23 22.33 16.96
CA PHE A 213 -29.79 22.59 16.76
C PHE A 213 -28.82 21.46 17.15
N VAL A 214 -29.19 20.18 16.95
CA VAL A 214 -28.21 19.08 17.09
C VAL A 214 -27.18 19.18 15.96
N LYS A 215 -25.89 19.34 16.30
CA LYS A 215 -24.78 19.26 15.34
C LYS A 215 -24.49 17.77 15.07
N GLY A 216 -24.54 17.37 13.81
CA GLY A 216 -24.12 16.04 13.37
C GLY A 216 -22.61 15.86 13.55
N GLN A 217 -22.21 14.63 13.89
CA GLN A 217 -20.80 14.31 14.11
C GLN A 217 -20.03 14.23 12.79
N ASP A 218 -18.74 14.51 12.84
CA ASP A 218 -17.81 14.29 11.74
C ASP A 218 -17.51 12.78 11.60
N ALA A 219 -17.28 12.33 10.37
CA ALA A 219 -16.83 10.97 10.13
C ALA A 219 -15.33 10.87 10.44
N VAL A 220 -14.94 9.83 11.19
CA VAL A 220 -13.55 9.57 11.56
C VAL A 220 -13.19 8.13 11.23
N LEU A 221 -12.08 7.95 10.53
CA LEU A 221 -11.45 6.67 10.24
C LEU A 221 -10.12 6.63 10.99
N PRO A 222 -9.95 5.83 12.05
CA PRO A 222 -8.68 5.73 12.74
C PRO A 222 -7.59 5.08 11.88
N ALA A 223 -6.35 5.30 12.27
CA ALA A 223 -5.25 4.46 11.82
C ALA A 223 -5.54 2.99 12.17
N GLY A 224 -5.14 2.07 11.29
CA GLY A 224 -5.40 0.65 11.40
C GLY A 224 -6.75 0.19 10.84
N THR A 225 -7.63 1.11 10.43
CA THR A 225 -8.89 0.73 9.76
C THR A 225 -8.61 -0.02 8.48
N GLU A 226 -9.15 -1.24 8.35
CA GLU A 226 -8.95 -2.13 7.20
C GLU A 226 -10.07 -1.98 6.15
N LEU A 227 -9.67 -1.81 4.89
CA LEU A 227 -10.53 -1.74 3.72
C LEU A 227 -10.31 -3.00 2.87
N GLU A 228 -11.41 -3.55 2.35
CA GLU A 228 -11.38 -4.59 1.33
C GLU A 228 -11.25 -3.94 -0.05
N ILE A 229 -10.34 -4.46 -0.86
CA ILE A 229 -10.14 -4.03 -2.24
C ILE A 229 -10.11 -5.24 -3.17
N GLU A 230 -10.48 -5.04 -4.42
CA GLU A 230 -10.58 -6.09 -5.44
C GLU A 230 -9.90 -5.63 -6.72
N THR A 231 -9.14 -6.50 -7.38
CA THR A 231 -8.54 -6.20 -8.69
C THR A 231 -9.61 -6.04 -9.76
N VAL A 232 -9.48 -5.00 -10.58
CA VAL A 232 -10.48 -4.69 -11.62
C VAL A 232 -10.19 -5.37 -12.96
N SER A 233 -8.94 -5.73 -13.22
CA SER A 233 -8.51 -6.38 -14.45
C SER A 233 -7.41 -7.40 -14.16
N THR A 234 -7.19 -8.32 -15.09
CA THR A 234 -6.06 -9.25 -14.99
C THR A 234 -4.77 -8.51 -15.27
N THR A 235 -3.85 -8.51 -14.31
CA THR A 235 -2.58 -7.78 -14.41
C THR A 235 -1.42 -8.76 -14.43
N GLN A 236 -0.49 -8.59 -15.37
CA GLN A 236 0.75 -9.33 -15.40
C GLN A 236 1.80 -8.61 -14.56
N VAL A 237 2.45 -9.35 -13.67
CA VAL A 237 3.47 -8.86 -12.75
C VAL A 237 4.61 -9.88 -12.67
N THR A 238 5.77 -9.46 -12.20
CA THR A 238 6.90 -10.33 -11.95
C THR A 238 6.99 -10.62 -10.46
N GLY A 239 6.65 -11.85 -10.07
CA GLY A 239 6.80 -12.31 -8.70
C GLY A 239 8.20 -12.83 -8.40
N ILE A 240 8.46 -13.08 -7.13
CA ILE A 240 9.69 -13.66 -6.61
C ILE A 240 9.41 -15.05 -6.06
N VAL A 241 10.15 -16.05 -6.52
CA VAL A 241 10.06 -17.40 -5.95
C VAL A 241 10.70 -17.39 -4.57
N VAL A 242 9.87 -17.65 -3.56
CA VAL A 242 10.25 -17.82 -2.16
C VAL A 242 10.17 -19.30 -1.84
N THR A 243 11.33 -19.94 -1.67
CA THR A 243 11.38 -21.27 -1.08
C THR A 243 11.08 -21.10 0.41
N ASN A 244 10.00 -21.72 0.88
CA ASN A 244 9.80 -21.87 2.32
C ASN A 244 10.98 -22.69 2.83
N SER A 245 11.92 -22.05 3.50
CA SER A 245 12.80 -22.71 4.45
C SER A 245 11.85 -23.29 5.50
N ASN A 246 11.66 -24.62 5.47
CA ASN A 246 10.91 -25.35 6.50
C ASN A 246 11.39 -24.96 7.90
#